data_AF-A0A7X9HGB4-F1
#
_entry.id   AF-A0A7X9HGB4-F1
#
_cell.length_a   1.000
_cell.length_b   1.000
_cell.length_c   1.000
_cell.angle_alpha   90.00
_cell.angle_beta   90.00
_cell.angle_gamma   90.00
#
_symmetry.space_group_name_H-M   'P 1'
#
loop_
_entity.id
_entity.type
_entity.pdbx_description
1 polymer ?
#
loop_
_entity_poly.entity_id
_entity_poly.type
_entity_poly.pdbx_seq_one_letter_code
_entity_poly.pdbx_strand_id
1 'polypeptide(L)'
;MHEHIQQRIQSIIQNVDQLPSLPDVVSRIINMVNDPNVSFKQVAEEIAKDQAITANILKLCNSAYFSKGKEISSIDRAIVILGLKEVKDIVVLATTKSVLNRVILGYDLARGELWKHGVAVAMLAKKIANDCNQKTVADIAFTGGIIHDVGKTVLALFVQSTFKDILSTVTEKNITF
;
A
#
# COMPACT_ATOMS: atom_id res chain seq x y z
N MET A 1 20.69 -13.39 -27.78
CA MET A 1 19.86 -13.63 -26.57
C MET A 1 19.62 -12.36 -25.73
N HIS A 2 20.56 -11.41 -25.66
CA HIS A 2 20.39 -10.19 -24.86
C HIS A 2 19.41 -9.14 -25.42
N GLU A 3 19.30 -9.01 -26.75
CA GLU A 3 18.49 -7.96 -27.39
C GLU A 3 16.98 -8.11 -27.14
N HIS A 4 16.46 -9.34 -27.21
CA HIS A 4 15.04 -9.63 -26.93
C HIS A 4 14.65 -9.39 -25.46
N ILE A 5 15.60 -9.60 -24.52
CA ILE A 5 15.39 -9.30 -23.10
C ILE A 5 15.33 -7.78 -22.90
N GLN A 6 16.24 -7.03 -23.53
CA GLN A 6 16.23 -5.56 -23.49
C GLN A 6 14.92 -4.98 -24.05
N GLN A 7 14.43 -5.50 -25.17
CA GLN A 7 13.13 -5.10 -25.74
C GLN A 7 11.95 -5.38 -24.80
N ARG A 8 11.91 -6.55 -24.15
CA ARG A 8 10.87 -6.86 -23.15
C ARG A 8 10.96 -5.95 -21.93
N ILE A 9 12.15 -5.70 -21.40
CA ILE A 9 12.36 -4.78 -20.28
C ILE A 9 11.89 -3.37 -20.66
N GLN A 10 12.24 -2.90 -21.85
CA GLN A 10 11.83 -1.58 -22.33
C GLN A 10 10.31 -1.49 -22.50
N SER A 11 9.67 -2.54 -22.99
CA SER A 11 8.20 -2.63 -23.06
C SER A 11 7.56 -2.58 -21.67
N ILE A 12 8.11 -3.30 -20.69
CA ILE A 12 7.65 -3.24 -19.29
C ILE A 12 7.80 -1.80 -18.76
N ILE A 13 8.96 -1.17 -18.94
CA ILE A 13 9.23 0.20 -18.48
C ILE A 13 8.25 1.20 -19.11
N GLN A 14 7.96 1.08 -20.41
CA GLN A 14 6.98 1.93 -21.09
C GLN A 14 5.54 1.79 -20.57
N ASN A 15 5.23 0.68 -19.90
CA ASN A 15 3.93 0.44 -19.29
C ASN A 15 3.92 0.74 -17.79
N VAL A 16 5.03 1.20 -17.20
CA VAL A 16 5.08 1.65 -15.80
C VAL A 16 4.15 2.84 -15.57
N ASP A 17 3.94 3.68 -16.60
CA ASP A 17 2.97 4.79 -16.54
C ASP A 17 1.51 4.31 -16.41
N GLN A 18 1.24 3.01 -16.63
CA GLN A 18 -0.06 2.40 -16.33
C GLN A 18 -0.20 2.02 -14.86
N LEU A 19 0.84 2.21 -14.04
CA LEU A 19 0.69 2.12 -12.60
C LEU A 19 -0.41 3.09 -12.18
N PRO A 20 -1.39 2.62 -11.40
CA PRO A 20 -2.39 3.51 -10.85
C PRO A 20 -1.68 4.55 -10.00
N SER A 21 -1.86 5.83 -10.33
CA SER A 21 -1.34 6.90 -9.50
C SER A 21 -1.97 6.82 -8.11
N LEU A 22 -1.16 7.09 -7.09
CA LEU A 22 -1.72 7.37 -5.78
C LEU A 22 -2.55 8.67 -5.91
N PRO A 23 -3.78 8.72 -5.38
CA PRO A 23 -4.58 9.93 -5.41
C PRO A 23 -3.80 11.11 -4.82
N ASP A 24 -3.93 12.31 -5.39
CA ASP A 24 -3.10 13.47 -4.99
C ASP A 24 -3.20 13.79 -3.49
N VAL A 25 -4.37 13.56 -2.90
CA VAL A 25 -4.63 13.72 -1.47
C VAL A 25 -3.69 12.86 -0.62
N VAL A 26 -3.28 11.68 -1.07
CA VAL A 26 -2.31 10.81 -0.38
C VAL A 26 -0.93 11.43 -0.37
N SER A 27 -0.46 11.85 -1.53
CA SER A 27 0.84 12.49 -1.68
C SER A 27 0.91 13.76 -0.85
N ARG A 28 -0.17 14.55 -0.84
CA ARG A 28 -0.28 15.73 0.04
C ARG A 28 -0.26 15.36 1.51
N ILE A 29 -1.04 14.37 1.96
CA ILE A 29 -1.05 13.95 3.37
C ILE A 29 0.32 13.39 3.80
N ILE A 30 0.97 12.57 2.96
CA ILE A 30 2.32 12.04 3.26
C ILE A 30 3.32 13.20 3.44
N ASN A 31 3.30 14.18 2.52
CA ASN A 31 4.17 15.35 2.60
C ASN A 31 3.86 16.19 3.84
N MET A 32 2.58 16.43 4.13
CA MET A 32 2.11 17.16 5.30
C MET A 32 2.59 16.50 6.60
N VAL A 33 2.42 15.18 6.76
CA VAL A 33 2.82 14.50 8.00
C VAL A 33 4.34 14.45 8.18
N ASN A 34 5.11 14.57 7.10
CA ASN A 34 6.56 14.68 7.18
C ASN A 34 7.04 16.13 7.47
N ASP A 35 6.15 17.13 7.41
CA ASP A 35 6.47 18.51 7.79
C ASP A 35 6.37 18.67 9.32
N PRO A 36 7.48 19.01 10.02
CA PRO A 36 7.48 19.19 11.47
C PRO A 36 6.58 20.34 11.95
N ASN A 37 6.15 21.24 11.07
CA ASN A 37 5.30 22.39 11.40
C ASN A 37 3.82 22.16 11.11
N VAL A 38 3.44 20.98 10.57
CA VAL A 38 2.04 20.73 10.23
C VAL A 38 1.17 20.66 11.48
N SER A 39 0.01 21.32 11.43
CA SER A 39 -1.01 21.16 12.46
C SER A 39 -1.91 19.96 12.17
N PHE A 40 -2.42 19.33 13.23
CA PHE A 40 -3.41 18.25 13.13
C PHE A 40 -4.67 18.67 12.37
N LYS A 41 -5.08 19.92 12.56
CA LYS A 41 -6.24 20.51 11.89
C LYS A 41 -6.04 20.55 10.37
N GLN A 42 -4.88 20.97 9.88
CA GLN A 42 -4.59 21.00 8.45
C GLN A 42 -4.69 19.60 7.82
N VAL A 43 -4.16 18.57 8.49
CA VAL A 43 -4.25 17.19 8.00
C VAL A 43 -5.70 16.70 7.98
N ALA A 44 -6.48 17.00 9.03
CA ALA A 44 -7.90 16.65 9.09
C ALA A 44 -8.71 17.33 7.97
N GLU A 45 -8.48 18.62 7.73
CA GLU A 45 -9.11 19.39 6.66
C GLU A 45 -8.76 18.84 5.27
N GLU A 46 -7.51 18.44 5.05
CA GLU A 46 -7.09 17.83 3.78
C GLU A 46 -7.79 16.48 3.53
N ILE A 47 -7.89 15.63 4.56
CA ILE A 47 -8.62 14.35 4.48
C ILE A 47 -10.10 14.59 4.20
N ALA A 48 -10.71 15.57 4.88
CA ALA A 48 -12.15 15.84 4.81
C ALA A 48 -12.61 16.32 3.42
N LYS A 49 -11.71 16.74 2.54
CA LYS A 49 -12.03 17.13 1.15
C LYS A 49 -12.57 15.97 0.32
N ASP A 50 -12.23 14.73 0.67
CA ASP A 50 -12.71 13.53 0.00
C ASP A 50 -13.56 12.70 0.97
N GLN A 51 -14.88 12.66 0.72
CA GLN A 51 -15.85 11.96 1.55
C GLN A 51 -15.63 10.44 1.54
N ALA A 52 -15.23 9.86 0.41
CA ALA A 52 -15.03 8.43 0.28
C ALA A 52 -13.78 7.98 1.04
N ILE A 53 -12.70 8.76 0.96
CA ILE A 53 -11.47 8.54 1.72
C ILE A 53 -11.72 8.73 3.21
N THR A 54 -12.43 9.80 3.59
CA THR A 54 -12.81 10.06 4.99
C THR A 54 -13.57 8.87 5.59
N ALA A 55 -14.59 8.36 4.89
CA ALA A 55 -15.36 7.20 5.36
C ALA A 55 -14.49 5.93 5.50
N ASN A 56 -13.57 5.69 4.54
CA ASN A 56 -12.65 4.56 4.61
C ASN A 56 -11.65 4.68 5.77
N ILE A 57 -11.14 5.89 6.02
CA ILE A 57 -10.25 6.17 7.15
C ILE A 57 -10.98 5.93 8.47
N LEU A 58 -12.19 6.49 8.65
CA LEU A 58 -12.97 6.27 9.87
C LEU A 58 -13.27 4.79 10.10
N LYS A 59 -13.57 4.03 9.04
CA LYS A 59 -13.76 2.57 9.13
C LYS A 59 -12.50 1.85 9.61
N LEU A 60 -11.32 2.27 9.15
CA LEU A 60 -10.04 1.69 9.59
C LEU A 60 -9.69 2.13 11.02
N CYS A 61 -9.89 3.41 11.37
CA CYS A 61 -9.73 3.91 12.74
C CYS A 61 -10.53 3.09 13.74
N ASN A 62 -11.75 2.68 13.39
CA ASN A 62 -12.62 1.88 14.24
C ASN A 62 -12.33 0.37 14.20
N SER A 63 -11.35 -0.10 13.42
CA SER A 63 -10.95 -1.50 13.42
C SER A 63 -10.36 -1.91 14.77
N ALA A 64 -10.47 -3.19 15.11
CA ALA A 64 -9.98 -3.73 16.38
C ALA A 64 -8.49 -3.41 16.65
N TYR A 65 -7.68 -3.28 15.58
CA TYR A 65 -6.27 -2.95 15.68
C TYR A 65 -6.02 -1.51 16.12
N PHE A 66 -6.73 -0.54 15.51
CA PHE A 66 -6.48 0.88 15.75
C PHE A 66 -7.30 1.43 16.93
N SER A 67 -8.59 1.10 17.02
CA SER A 67 -9.52 1.74 17.96
C SER A 67 -9.24 1.38 19.42
N LYS A 68 -8.70 0.17 19.66
CA LYS A 68 -8.51 -0.41 21.00
C LYS A 68 -9.76 -0.28 21.88
N GLY A 69 -10.94 -0.39 21.27
CA GLY A 69 -12.25 -0.30 21.95
C GLY A 69 -12.82 1.11 22.12
N LYS A 70 -12.18 2.16 21.59
CA LYS A 70 -12.71 3.52 21.60
C LYS A 70 -13.41 3.85 20.28
N GLU A 71 -14.62 4.37 20.36
CA GLU A 71 -15.33 4.86 19.18
C GLU A 71 -14.69 6.16 18.64
N ILE A 72 -14.42 6.17 17.34
CA ILE A 72 -13.83 7.29 16.60
C ILE A 72 -14.82 7.78 15.54
N SER A 73 -15.44 8.93 15.78
CA SER A 73 -16.50 9.49 14.94
C SER A 73 -16.05 10.61 13.98
N SER A 74 -14.82 11.13 14.13
CA SER A 74 -14.28 12.18 13.26
C SER A 74 -12.77 12.05 13.07
N ILE A 75 -12.23 12.71 12.04
CA ILE A 75 -10.79 12.71 11.76
C ILE A 75 -10.01 13.44 12.85
N ASP A 76 -10.51 14.59 13.34
CA ASP A 76 -9.91 15.30 14.47
C ASP A 76 -9.82 14.39 15.71
N ARG A 77 -10.90 13.66 16.01
CA ARG A 77 -10.95 12.70 17.11
C ARG A 77 -9.99 11.53 16.88
N ALA A 78 -9.85 11.06 15.64
CA ALA A 78 -8.87 10.04 15.28
C ALA A 78 -7.44 10.50 15.60
N ILE A 79 -7.09 11.74 15.22
CA ILE A 79 -5.75 12.29 15.47
C ILE A 79 -5.50 12.46 16.97
N VAL A 80 -6.47 12.93 17.75
CA VAL A 80 -6.33 13.08 19.21
C VAL A 80 -6.16 11.73 19.91
N ILE A 81 -6.90 10.70 19.49
CA ILE A 81 -6.89 9.39 20.16
C ILE A 81 -5.70 8.53 19.73
N LEU A 82 -5.38 8.52 18.43
CA LEU A 82 -4.39 7.62 17.84
C LEU A 82 -3.02 8.28 17.66
N GLY A 83 -2.98 9.60 17.55
CA GLY A 83 -1.80 10.36 17.15
C GLY A 83 -1.62 10.43 15.64
N LEU A 84 -0.83 11.43 15.21
CA LEU A 84 -0.66 11.76 13.79
C LEU A 84 0.00 10.63 12.99
N LYS A 85 0.96 9.91 13.59
CA LYS A 85 1.66 8.80 12.92
C LYS A 85 0.72 7.67 12.53
N GLU A 86 -0.20 7.29 13.40
CA GLU A 86 -1.09 6.17 13.11
C GLU A 86 -2.20 6.58 12.14
N VAL A 87 -2.63 7.85 12.19
CA VAL A 87 -3.53 8.41 11.18
C VAL A 87 -2.87 8.41 9.80
N LYS A 88 -1.56 8.73 9.69
CA LYS A 88 -0.82 8.59 8.44
C LYS A 88 -0.84 7.16 7.92
N ASP A 89 -0.54 6.17 8.76
CA ASP A 89 -0.60 4.76 8.37
C ASP A 89 -1.99 4.37 7.86
N ILE A 90 -3.04 4.81 8.55
CA ILE A 90 -4.43 4.58 8.15
C ILE A 90 -4.74 5.23 6.81
N VAL A 91 -4.28 6.47 6.56
CA VAL A 91 -4.45 7.15 5.27
C VAL A 91 -3.79 6.33 4.17
N VAL A 92 -2.53 5.92 4.36
CA VAL A 92 -1.80 5.09 3.38
C VAL A 92 -2.54 3.78 3.11
N LEU A 93 -3.05 3.10 4.14
CA LEU A 93 -3.85 1.88 3.98
C LEU A 93 -5.16 2.11 3.21
N ALA A 94 -5.90 3.18 3.55
CA ALA A 94 -7.17 3.51 2.94
C ALA A 94 -7.01 3.77 1.43
N THR A 95 -5.91 4.40 1.04
CA THR A 95 -5.72 4.91 -0.31
C THR A 95 -5.01 3.91 -1.20
N THR A 96 -4.05 3.15 -0.67
CA THR A 96 -3.49 1.99 -1.38
C THR A 96 -4.54 0.92 -1.65
N LYS A 97 -5.64 0.88 -0.87
CA LYS A 97 -6.75 -0.04 -1.13
C LYS A 97 -7.43 0.20 -2.48
N SER A 98 -7.65 1.44 -2.89
CA SER A 98 -8.27 1.71 -4.20
C SER A 98 -7.37 1.23 -5.35
N VAL A 99 -6.06 1.29 -5.14
CA VAL A 99 -5.03 0.83 -6.08
C VAL A 99 -4.92 -0.69 -6.08
N LEU A 100 -4.77 -1.34 -4.93
CA LEU A 100 -4.40 -2.76 -4.83
C LEU A 100 -5.59 -3.73 -4.74
N ASN A 101 -6.80 -3.24 -4.52
CA ASN A 101 -8.01 -4.07 -4.39
C ASN A 101 -8.64 -4.46 -5.76
N ARG A 102 -7.84 -5.10 -6.61
CA ARG A 102 -8.22 -5.58 -7.94
C ARG A 102 -7.89 -7.06 -8.11
N VAL A 103 -8.45 -7.69 -9.14
CA VAL A 103 -8.05 -9.05 -9.57
C VAL A 103 -6.76 -8.92 -10.39
N ILE A 104 -5.78 -9.80 -10.17
CA ILE A 104 -4.49 -9.78 -10.86
C ILE A 104 -4.24 -11.15 -11.48
N LEU A 105 -4.74 -11.34 -12.70
CA LEU A 105 -4.74 -12.63 -13.41
C LEU A 105 -3.33 -13.20 -13.62
N GLY A 106 -2.34 -12.35 -13.93
CA GLY A 106 -0.95 -12.78 -14.15
C GLY A 106 -0.24 -13.34 -12.93
N TYR A 107 -0.86 -13.30 -11.75
CA TYR A 107 -0.36 -13.89 -10.50
C TYR A 107 -1.42 -14.73 -9.79
N ASP A 108 -2.55 -15.03 -10.44
CA ASP A 108 -3.70 -15.73 -9.85
C ASP A 108 -4.19 -15.14 -8.52
N LEU A 109 -4.14 -13.81 -8.38
CA LEU A 109 -4.58 -13.14 -7.15
C LEU A 109 -6.04 -12.70 -7.29
N ALA A 110 -6.86 -13.17 -6.36
CA ALA A 110 -8.24 -12.73 -6.22
C ALA A 110 -8.32 -11.27 -5.73
N ARG A 111 -9.50 -10.68 -5.89
CA ARG A 111 -9.75 -9.29 -5.51
C ARG A 111 -9.35 -9.03 -4.05
N GLY A 112 -8.38 -8.14 -3.88
CA GLY A 112 -7.95 -7.66 -2.56
C GLY A 112 -6.90 -8.54 -1.87
N GLU A 113 -6.46 -9.64 -2.46
CA GLU A 113 -5.38 -10.46 -1.89
C GLU A 113 -4.05 -9.71 -1.90
N LEU A 114 -3.72 -9.01 -2.98
CA LEU A 114 -2.52 -8.17 -3.05
C LEU A 114 -2.53 -7.11 -1.95
N TRP A 115 -3.68 -6.45 -1.74
CA TRP A 115 -3.81 -5.44 -0.68
C TRP A 115 -3.65 -6.07 0.71
N LYS A 116 -4.33 -7.19 1.01
CA LYS A 116 -4.20 -7.90 2.30
C LYS A 116 -2.76 -8.32 2.58
N HIS A 117 -2.07 -8.83 1.57
CA HIS A 117 -0.65 -9.16 1.67
C HIS A 117 0.18 -7.92 2.03
N GLY A 118 0.02 -6.83 1.30
CA GLY A 118 0.68 -5.56 1.60
C GLY A 118 0.38 -5.04 3.01
N VAL A 119 -0.86 -5.15 3.50
CA VAL A 119 -1.21 -4.76 4.88
C VAL A 119 -0.44 -5.60 5.89
N ALA A 120 -0.41 -6.93 5.72
CA ALA A 120 0.31 -7.82 6.62
C ALA A 120 1.82 -7.49 6.63
N VAL A 121 2.42 -7.31 5.46
CA VAL A 121 3.84 -6.94 5.33
C VAL A 121 4.12 -5.58 5.96
N ALA A 122 3.27 -4.57 5.74
CA ALA A 122 3.43 -3.24 6.34
C ALA A 122 3.43 -3.29 7.87
N MET A 123 2.45 -3.99 8.46
CA MET A 123 2.33 -4.13 9.91
C MET A 123 3.54 -4.88 10.50
N LEU A 124 3.96 -5.98 9.87
CA LEU A 124 5.11 -6.76 10.31
C LEU A 124 6.41 -6.00 10.15
N ALA A 125 6.62 -5.30 9.03
CA ALA A 125 7.81 -4.49 8.79
C ALA A 125 7.94 -3.36 9.82
N LYS A 126 6.85 -2.64 10.12
CA LYS A 126 6.82 -1.62 11.18
C LYS A 126 7.12 -2.24 12.56
N LYS A 127 6.53 -3.39 12.86
CA LYS A 127 6.78 -4.11 14.11
C LYS A 127 8.24 -4.52 14.26
N ILE A 128 8.83 -5.13 13.22
CA ILE A 128 10.24 -5.54 13.21
C ILE A 128 11.15 -4.32 13.42
N ALA A 129 10.91 -3.22 12.70
CA ALA A 129 11.67 -1.99 12.88
C ALA A 129 11.61 -1.47 14.33
N ASN A 130 10.44 -1.49 14.96
CA ASN A 130 10.27 -1.08 16.35
C ASN A 130 10.97 -2.04 17.33
N ASP A 131 10.83 -3.35 17.15
CA ASP A 131 11.44 -4.38 18.00
C ASP A 131 12.98 -4.34 17.90
N CYS A 132 13.53 -3.93 16.75
CA CYS A 132 14.97 -3.71 16.55
C CYS A 132 15.46 -2.31 16.98
N ASN A 133 14.65 -1.50 17.69
CA ASN A 133 14.96 -0.11 18.08
C ASN A 133 15.21 0.85 16.90
N GLN A 134 14.76 0.51 15.69
CA GLN A 134 14.87 1.31 14.46
C GLN A 134 13.62 2.19 14.22
N LYS A 135 13.22 2.95 15.25
CA LYS A 135 11.99 3.76 15.24
C LYS A 135 11.96 4.83 14.14
N THR A 136 13.14 5.30 13.71
CA THR A 136 13.28 6.33 12.67
C THR A 136 12.84 5.86 11.30
N VAL A 137 12.96 4.56 11.00
CA VAL A 137 12.58 3.97 9.72
C VAL A 137 11.26 3.20 9.78
N ALA A 138 10.65 3.03 10.95
CA ALA A 138 9.44 2.24 11.13
C ALA A 138 8.27 2.71 10.24
N ASP A 139 8.07 4.02 10.10
CA ASP A 139 7.02 4.59 9.25
C ASP A 139 7.33 4.43 7.75
N ILE A 140 8.61 4.46 7.38
CA ILE A 140 9.08 4.17 6.00
C ILE A 140 8.90 2.68 5.69
N ALA A 141 9.23 1.79 6.63
CA ALA A 141 9.07 0.35 6.51
C ALA A 141 7.60 -0.05 6.36
N PHE A 142 6.69 0.61 7.10
CA PHE A 142 5.26 0.45 6.92
C PHE A 142 4.83 0.81 5.49
N THR A 143 5.23 2.00 5.04
CA THR A 143 4.88 2.52 3.71
C THR A 143 5.47 1.66 2.60
N GLY A 144 6.72 1.21 2.75
CA GLY A 144 7.36 0.28 1.84
C GLY A 144 6.64 -1.06 1.80
N GLY A 145 6.28 -1.63 2.95
CA GLY A 145 5.60 -2.92 3.02
C GLY A 145 4.26 -2.97 2.29
N ILE A 146 3.46 -1.90 2.36
CA ILE A 146 2.15 -1.86 1.67
C ILE A 146 2.30 -1.70 0.15
N ILE A 147 3.35 -1.02 -0.34
CA ILE A 147 3.55 -0.76 -1.78
C ILE A 147 4.60 -1.66 -2.44
N HIS A 148 5.34 -2.50 -1.72
CA HIS A 148 6.51 -3.21 -2.26
C HIS A 148 6.19 -4.06 -3.49
N ASP A 149 4.96 -4.59 -3.54
CA ASP A 149 4.46 -5.49 -4.58
C ASP A 149 3.55 -4.78 -5.60
N VAL A 150 3.47 -3.44 -5.59
CA VAL A 150 2.63 -2.67 -6.53
C VAL A 150 2.98 -2.96 -7.98
N GLY A 151 4.24 -3.29 -8.27
CA GLY A 151 4.72 -3.68 -9.60
C GLY A 151 3.97 -4.88 -10.19
N LYS A 152 3.42 -5.78 -9.36
CA LYS A 152 2.59 -6.91 -9.82
C LYS A 152 1.36 -6.43 -10.59
N THR A 153 0.86 -5.21 -10.34
CA THR A 153 -0.27 -4.65 -11.07
C THR A 153 0.03 -4.36 -12.55
N VAL A 154 1.29 -4.07 -12.89
CA VAL A 154 1.75 -3.86 -14.28
C VAL A 154 2.36 -5.13 -14.84
N LEU A 155 3.22 -5.80 -14.08
CA LEU A 155 3.88 -7.04 -14.52
C LEU A 155 2.87 -8.12 -14.89
N ALA A 156 1.71 -8.17 -14.25
CA ALA A 156 0.65 -9.11 -14.59
C ALA A 156 0.24 -9.05 -16.07
N LEU A 157 0.30 -7.89 -16.72
CA LEU A 157 -0.03 -7.73 -18.15
C LEU A 157 0.92 -8.52 -19.05
N PHE A 158 2.18 -8.66 -18.63
CA PHE A 158 3.23 -9.36 -19.36
C PHE A 158 3.35 -10.82 -18.93
N VAL A 159 3.09 -11.09 -17.65
CA VAL A 159 3.21 -12.44 -17.06
C VAL A 159 1.99 -13.29 -17.40
N GLN A 160 0.80 -12.72 -17.59
CA GLN A 160 -0.43 -13.48 -17.83
C GLN A 160 -0.32 -14.50 -18.97
N SER A 161 0.37 -14.16 -20.07
CA SER A 161 0.57 -15.08 -21.19
C SER A 161 1.57 -16.20 -20.91
N THR A 162 2.52 -15.97 -19.99
CA THR A 162 3.62 -16.89 -19.67
C THR A 162 3.44 -17.59 -18.31
N PHE A 163 2.42 -17.21 -17.52
CA PHE A 163 2.25 -17.68 -16.14
C PHE A 163 2.10 -19.20 -16.07
N LYS A 164 1.37 -19.81 -17.02
CA LYS A 164 1.26 -21.27 -17.13
C LYS A 164 2.61 -21.94 -17.39
N ASP A 165 3.42 -21.37 -18.28
CA ASP A 165 4.75 -21.91 -18.61
C ASP A 165 5.70 -21.81 -17.41
N ILE A 166 5.59 -20.72 -16.64
CA ILE A 166 6.32 -20.54 -15.38
C ILE A 166 5.91 -21.64 -14.39
N LEU A 167 4.62 -21.83 -14.14
CA LEU A 167 4.14 -22.87 -13.21
C LEU A 167 4.51 -24.30 -13.66
N SER A 168 4.45 -24.59 -14.96
CA SER A 168 4.90 -25.89 -15.51
C SER A 168 6.38 -26.09 -15.22
N THR A 169 7.21 -25.07 -15.49
CA THR A 169 8.66 -25.11 -15.24
C THR A 169 8.99 -25.29 -13.76
N VAL A 170 8.30 -24.57 -12.88
CA VAL A 170 8.45 -24.63 -11.42
C VAL A 170 8.16 -26.05 -10.92
N THR A 171 7.07 -26.64 -11.41
CA THR A 171 6.62 -27.98 -11.03
C THR A 171 7.54 -29.06 -11.59
N GLU A 172 7.84 -29.02 -12.89
CA GLU A 172 8.66 -30.03 -13.58
C GLU A 172 10.11 -30.03 -13.10
N LYS A 173 10.67 -28.84 -12.81
CA LYS A 173 12.06 -28.69 -12.37
C LYS A 173 12.22 -28.65 -10.85
N ASN A 174 11.13 -28.73 -10.10
CA ASN A 174 11.14 -28.66 -8.63
C ASN A 174 11.85 -27.40 -8.09
N ILE A 175 11.59 -26.26 -8.73
CA ILE A 175 12.16 -24.95 -8.36
C ILE A 175 11.12 -24.20 -7.54
N THR A 176 11.52 -23.46 -6.51
CA THR A 176 10.60 -22.63 -5.71
C THR A 176 10.19 -21.37 -6.48
N PHE A 177 8.90 -21.01 -6.43
CA PHE A 177 8.33 -19.80 -7.04
C PHE A 177 7.40 -19.08 -6.07
#